data_AF-A0A4Z0KFZ2-F1
#
_entry.id   AF-A0A4Z0KFZ2-F1
#
_cell.length_a   1.000
_cell.length_b   1.000
_cell.length_c   1.000
_cell.angle_alpha   90.00
_cell.angle_beta   90.00
_cell.angle_gamma   90.00
#
_symmetry.space_group_name_H-M   'P 1'
#
loop_
_entity.id
_entity.type
_entity.pdbx_description
1 polymer ?
#
loop_
_entity_poly.entity_id
_entity_poly.type
_entity_poly.pdbx_seq_one_letter_code
_entity_poly.pdbx_strand_id
1 'polypeptide(L)'
;MLPKPHLNSSDDQPGRRSRLGEYIPVEHRTRWPITVTPAATEPVHSWITRVSHRYGLTPRQLIQALGVPTEQTADRSLTQLAKHWDDVAPLLGPRSFTSQDIASATTNRPRRYCPQCLTDTGVWSTEWNQHWLLACPTHQIFLHDVCPTCEQPQWRSAAWLGHIAPPHRCTQRVTGTTQPYSEPRNTRPWCNTDLRSAPPHPAPSELLTAQHTLLNALAEQETSPTATREFGPWSQITNHQHAHLFTTLITYADSHSTGIAGQTTTLLTAWEAYRELNSATGTGPHLRTLFSDIATTGLLGPPRTARGTNLGPILIASLLKTRQHLSANKQLAFRIARTWPAHPPDWSTSSLHSQPDLQQTTLPEHSTVPLTPPPEWIPQTLWPGFGTDHSTPGARAVESLLLLHLGRATKWSHLALELGLPATLQHQARAHIRRLAATCWHDQLALLEHQFTRLLSTPPPINYRIRRVIAADTDELTQALRKTIGSDPSPDLLRHFWEVLTGGDIALAPLPLTISIDSPSYTKFANQRHNFHHEYRQAFTHALNYLQNEHGMPNDEPLIWSPPP
;
A
#
# COMPACT_ATOMS: atom_id res chain seq x y z
N MET A 1 79.53 -36.91 42.90
CA MET A 1 78.70 -35.84 43.51
C MET A 1 77.59 -35.48 42.54
N LEU A 2 76.35 -35.70 42.99
CA LEU A 2 75.05 -35.30 42.40
C LEU A 2 74.86 -33.75 42.50
N PRO A 3 73.71 -33.16 42.12
CA PRO A 3 73.32 -32.63 40.81
C PRO A 3 72.98 -31.11 40.86
N LYS A 4 72.54 -30.54 39.73
CA LYS A 4 72.05 -29.13 39.58
C LYS A 4 70.85 -28.80 40.47
N PRO A 5 70.72 -27.55 40.97
CA PRO A 5 69.45 -27.00 41.42
C PRO A 5 68.79 -26.09 40.35
N HIS A 6 67.46 -26.20 40.30
CA HIS A 6 66.52 -25.44 39.49
C HIS A 6 66.34 -24.01 40.01
N LEU A 7 66.31 -23.03 39.11
CA LEU A 7 65.74 -21.70 39.37
C LEU A 7 64.29 -21.72 38.90
N ASN A 8 63.37 -21.75 39.86
CA ASN A 8 61.94 -21.61 39.61
C ASN A 8 61.62 -20.18 39.18
N SER A 9 60.85 -20.09 38.09
CA SER A 9 60.09 -18.92 37.68
C SER A 9 59.13 -18.48 38.79
N SER A 10 59.08 -17.17 39.05
CA SER A 10 57.85 -16.53 39.51
C SER A 10 57.49 -15.42 38.54
N ASP A 11 56.25 -15.51 38.07
CA ASP A 11 55.58 -14.65 37.11
C ASP A 11 55.69 -13.17 37.46
N ASP A 12 56.32 -12.39 36.58
CA ASP A 12 56.17 -10.95 36.53
C ASP A 12 55.01 -10.65 35.56
N GLN A 13 53.77 -10.78 36.04
CA GLN A 13 52.59 -10.40 35.26
C GLN A 13 52.53 -8.86 35.14
N PRO A 14 52.22 -8.32 33.95
CA PRO A 14 52.11 -6.89 33.74
C PRO A 14 51.01 -6.31 34.64
N GLY A 15 51.38 -5.32 35.46
CA GLY A 15 50.55 -4.70 36.48
C GLY A 15 49.12 -4.43 36.02
N ARG A 16 48.17 -5.00 36.77
CA ARG A 16 46.73 -4.74 36.67
C ARG A 16 46.51 -3.22 36.76
N ARG A 17 46.15 -2.57 35.65
CA ARG A 17 45.79 -1.16 35.64
C ARG A 17 44.57 -0.96 36.55
N SER A 18 44.80 -0.42 37.75
CA SER A 18 43.76 -0.06 38.69
C SER A 18 42.69 0.79 38.01
N ARG A 19 41.42 0.38 38.17
CA ARG A 19 40.28 1.14 37.63
C ARG A 19 40.14 2.43 38.44
N LEU A 20 39.77 3.54 37.80
CA LEU A 20 39.61 4.85 38.44
C LEU A 20 38.74 4.80 39.73
N GLY A 21 37.78 3.88 39.76
CA GLY A 21 36.93 3.63 40.92
C GLY A 21 37.70 3.18 42.17
N GLU A 22 38.84 2.51 42.05
CA GLU A 22 39.64 2.02 43.21
C GLU A 22 40.20 3.16 44.07
N TYR A 23 40.36 4.37 43.51
CA TYR A 23 40.93 5.53 44.21
C TYR A 23 39.88 6.48 44.82
N ILE A 24 38.58 6.28 44.53
CA ILE A 24 37.51 7.14 44.99
C ILE A 24 36.80 6.46 46.18
N PRO A 25 36.64 7.11 47.35
CA PRO A 25 35.87 6.57 48.47
C PRO A 25 34.43 6.23 48.06
N VAL A 26 33.85 5.15 48.59
CA VAL A 26 32.55 4.63 48.16
C VAL A 26 31.44 5.68 48.28
N GLU A 27 31.47 6.51 49.32
CA GLU A 27 30.56 7.66 49.50
C GLU A 27 30.61 8.71 48.38
N HIS A 28 31.73 8.83 47.66
CA HIS A 28 31.90 9.75 46.52
C HIS A 28 31.69 9.09 45.16
N ARG A 29 31.40 7.77 45.10
CA ARG A 29 31.14 7.03 43.85
C ARG A 29 29.71 7.13 43.36
N THR A 30 28.83 7.81 44.09
CA THR A 30 27.40 7.88 43.76
C THR A 30 27.12 8.69 42.49
N ARG A 31 28.03 9.59 42.10
CA ARG A 31 27.95 10.37 40.86
C ARG A 31 29.31 10.93 40.46
N TRP A 32 29.55 11.08 39.16
CA TRP A 32 30.75 11.74 38.65
C TRP A 32 30.69 13.26 38.89
N PRO A 33 31.83 13.95 39.15
CA PRO A 33 31.83 15.34 39.63
C PRO A 33 31.26 16.37 38.66
N ILE A 34 31.33 16.13 37.35
CA ILE A 34 30.90 17.05 36.30
C ILE A 34 29.67 16.49 35.58
N THR A 35 28.52 17.10 35.80
CA THR A 35 27.32 16.72 35.06
C THR A 35 27.31 17.40 33.69
N VAL A 36 27.09 16.61 32.64
CA VAL A 36 26.86 17.12 31.28
C VAL A 36 25.43 16.77 30.88
N THR A 37 24.54 17.75 30.95
CA THR A 37 23.13 17.56 30.58
C THR A 37 23.01 17.32 29.07
N PRO A 38 22.34 16.23 28.64
CA PRO A 38 21.96 16.04 27.24
C PRO A 38 21.07 17.20 26.76
N ALA A 39 21.29 17.68 25.54
CA ALA A 39 20.31 18.59 24.95
C ALA A 39 19.07 17.80 24.50
N ALA A 40 17.90 18.47 24.44
CA ALA A 40 16.62 17.81 24.17
C ALA A 40 16.59 16.98 22.88
N THR A 41 17.28 17.45 21.83
CA THR A 41 17.38 16.78 20.53
C THR A 41 18.79 16.27 20.25
N GLU A 42 19.58 15.93 21.27
CA GLU A 42 20.95 15.47 21.07
C GLU A 42 21.05 13.96 20.83
N PRO A 43 21.77 13.48 19.79
CA PRO A 43 21.99 12.05 19.61
C PRO A 43 23.03 11.52 20.61
N VAL A 44 22.87 10.26 21.01
CA VAL A 44 23.73 9.56 22.00
C VAL A 44 25.22 9.68 21.68
N HIS A 45 25.62 9.55 20.41
CA HIS A 45 27.02 9.70 19.99
C HIS A 45 27.59 11.09 20.33
N SER A 46 26.84 12.16 20.04
CA SER A 46 27.23 13.54 20.34
C SER A 46 27.39 13.74 21.84
N TRP A 47 26.41 13.26 22.61
CA TRP A 47 26.44 13.39 24.05
C TRP A 47 27.62 12.64 24.68
N ILE A 48 27.85 11.37 24.29
CA ILE A 48 29.01 10.59 24.76
C ILE A 48 30.31 11.31 24.41
N THR A 49 30.45 11.85 23.19
CA THR A 49 31.63 12.62 22.79
C THR A 49 31.82 13.87 23.66
N ARG A 50 30.75 14.60 23.99
CA ARG A 50 30.82 15.77 24.88
C ARG A 50 31.22 15.42 26.31
N VAL A 51 30.63 14.37 26.87
CA VAL A 51 30.98 13.86 28.21
C VAL A 51 32.46 13.45 28.22
N SER A 52 32.87 12.65 27.24
CA SER A 52 34.24 12.18 27.06
C SER A 52 35.24 13.34 26.99
N HIS A 53 34.96 14.33 26.14
CA HIS A 53 35.77 15.54 26.01
C HIS A 53 35.84 16.33 27.32
N ARG A 54 34.73 16.47 28.05
CA ARG A 54 34.68 17.21 29.32
C ARG A 54 35.52 16.55 30.41
N TYR A 55 35.58 15.22 30.43
CA TYR A 55 36.39 14.44 31.38
C TYR A 55 37.83 14.17 30.91
N GLY A 56 38.20 14.56 29.69
CA GLY A 56 39.51 14.24 29.12
C GLY A 56 39.72 12.73 28.93
N LEU A 57 38.65 11.98 28.72
CA LEU A 57 38.66 10.54 28.45
C LEU A 57 38.27 10.29 27.01
N THR A 58 38.82 9.25 26.38
CA THR A 58 38.23 8.73 25.14
C THR A 58 36.86 8.10 25.43
N PRO A 59 35.91 8.05 24.49
CA PRO A 59 34.64 7.37 24.70
C PRO A 59 34.80 5.91 25.16
N ARG A 60 35.83 5.20 24.66
CA ARG A 60 36.16 3.85 25.14
C ARG A 60 36.55 3.85 26.60
N GLN A 61 37.44 4.76 27.03
CA GLN A 61 37.85 4.87 28.44
C GLN A 61 36.69 5.28 29.33
N LEU A 62 35.80 6.16 28.87
CA LEU A 62 34.58 6.54 29.58
C LEU A 62 33.70 5.30 29.82
N ILE A 63 33.39 4.54 28.77
CA ILE A 63 32.57 3.31 28.87
C ILE A 63 33.23 2.29 29.81
N GLN A 64 34.55 2.11 29.74
CA GLN A 64 35.29 1.24 30.67
C GLN A 64 35.25 1.73 32.12
N ALA A 65 35.35 3.05 32.34
CA ALA A 65 35.29 3.66 33.66
C ALA A 65 33.90 3.53 34.30
N LEU A 66 32.85 3.42 33.49
CA LEU A 66 31.49 3.08 33.93
C LEU A 66 31.33 1.59 34.27
N GLY A 67 32.37 0.77 34.13
CA GLY A 67 32.33 -0.66 34.41
C GLY A 67 31.77 -1.51 33.27
N VAL A 68 31.49 -0.93 32.11
CA VAL A 68 30.93 -1.63 30.95
C VAL A 68 32.06 -2.23 30.11
N PRO A 69 32.02 -3.53 29.76
CA PRO A 69 32.99 -4.14 28.85
C PRO A 69 32.95 -3.47 27.47
N THR A 70 34.09 -3.00 26.97
CA THR A 70 34.19 -2.43 25.62
C THR A 70 34.57 -3.49 24.59
N GLU A 71 33.88 -3.46 23.46
CA GLU A 71 34.02 -4.40 22.36
C GLU A 71 34.84 -3.82 21.20
N GLN A 72 35.17 -4.65 20.22
CA GLN A 72 36.01 -4.23 19.08
C GLN A 72 35.32 -3.20 18.16
N THR A 73 33.98 -3.20 18.06
CA THR A 73 33.21 -2.29 17.20
C THR A 73 32.47 -1.22 18.01
N ALA A 74 32.18 -0.08 17.36
CA ALA A 74 31.38 1.00 17.95
C ALA A 74 29.98 0.51 18.33
N ASP A 75 29.30 -0.16 17.42
CA ASP A 75 27.93 -0.66 17.63
C ASP A 75 27.87 -1.62 18.81
N ARG A 76 28.77 -2.61 18.90
CA ARG A 76 28.78 -3.55 20.02
C ARG A 76 29.06 -2.87 21.35
N SER A 77 29.94 -1.86 21.37
CA SER A 77 30.22 -1.09 22.58
C SER A 77 28.99 -0.30 23.04
N LEU A 78 28.22 0.29 22.11
CA LEU A 78 26.96 0.96 22.41
C LEU A 78 25.86 -0.03 22.81
N THR A 79 25.79 -1.22 22.19
CA THR A 79 24.87 -2.28 22.60
C THR A 79 25.16 -2.76 24.03
N GLN A 80 26.44 -2.91 24.40
CA GLN A 80 26.81 -3.25 25.77
C GLN A 80 26.48 -2.12 26.74
N LEU A 81 26.70 -0.87 26.35
CA LEU A 81 26.31 0.29 27.15
C LEU A 81 24.79 0.33 27.35
N ALA A 82 23.99 0.06 26.32
CA ALA A 82 22.53 0.01 26.41
C ALA A 82 22.04 -1.03 27.42
N LYS A 83 22.68 -2.22 27.46
CA LYS A 83 22.33 -3.30 28.40
C LYS A 83 22.58 -2.94 29.86
N HIS A 84 23.62 -2.16 30.14
CA HIS A 84 24.01 -1.76 31.49
C HIS A 84 23.56 -0.33 31.82
N TRP A 85 22.75 0.30 30.96
CA TRP A 85 22.48 1.73 31.04
C TRP A 85 21.75 2.11 32.33
N ASP A 86 20.77 1.31 32.75
CA ASP A 86 19.99 1.58 33.95
C ASP A 86 20.86 1.61 35.22
N ASP A 87 21.94 0.83 35.24
CA ASP A 87 22.91 0.76 36.34
C ASP A 87 23.89 1.94 36.32
N VAL A 88 24.31 2.38 35.13
CA VAL A 88 25.38 3.41 34.98
C VAL A 88 24.84 4.83 34.80
N ALA A 89 23.60 5.02 34.36
CA ALA A 89 22.99 6.33 34.14
C ALA A 89 23.00 7.22 35.39
N PRO A 90 22.71 6.72 36.62
CA PRO A 90 22.79 7.53 37.84
C PRO A 90 24.17 8.13 38.07
N LEU A 91 25.24 7.45 37.63
CA LEU A 91 26.61 7.92 37.79
C LEU A 91 26.91 9.17 36.97
N LEU A 92 26.21 9.37 35.85
CA LEU A 92 26.46 10.48 34.91
C LEU A 92 25.53 11.69 35.12
N GLY A 93 24.49 11.57 35.96
CA GLY A 93 23.58 12.65 36.32
C GLY A 93 22.13 12.47 35.82
N PRO A 94 21.43 13.53 35.38
CA PRO A 94 20.01 13.44 35.04
C PRO A 94 19.80 12.52 33.82
N ARG A 95 18.85 11.59 33.96
CA ARG A 95 18.48 10.60 32.95
C ARG A 95 17.67 11.26 31.83
N SER A 96 18.29 11.61 30.70
CA SER A 96 17.54 12.01 29.50
C SER A 96 17.46 10.91 28.44
N PHE A 97 18.36 9.92 28.46
CA PHE A 97 18.33 8.79 27.54
C PHE A 97 17.82 7.53 28.23
N THR A 98 17.07 6.72 27.48
CA THR A 98 16.66 5.37 27.85
C THR A 98 17.63 4.34 27.25
N SER A 99 17.58 3.10 27.76
CA SER A 99 18.30 1.97 27.17
C SER A 99 17.94 1.76 25.68
N GLN A 100 16.71 2.11 25.29
CA GLN A 100 16.23 2.05 23.92
C GLN A 100 16.84 3.14 23.01
N ASP A 101 17.09 4.35 23.54
CA ASP A 101 17.76 5.42 22.79
C ASP A 101 19.20 5.04 22.45
N ILE A 102 19.89 4.39 23.39
CA ILE A 102 21.26 3.90 23.19
C ILE A 102 21.28 2.73 22.21
N ALA A 103 20.33 1.80 22.30
CA ALA A 103 20.18 0.73 21.32
C ALA A 103 19.88 1.30 19.91
N SER A 104 19.01 2.30 19.82
CA SER A 104 18.68 2.96 18.55
C SER A 104 19.87 3.70 17.94
N ALA A 105 20.86 4.10 18.75
CA ALA A 105 22.09 4.68 18.25
C ALA A 105 22.87 3.70 17.35
N THR A 106 22.76 2.39 17.51
CA THR A 106 23.46 1.42 16.63
C THR A 106 22.79 1.21 15.28
N THR A 107 21.64 1.86 15.03
CA THR A 107 20.96 1.75 13.73
C THR A 107 21.77 2.47 12.64
N ASN A 108 21.75 1.92 11.43
CA ASN A 108 22.41 2.51 10.26
C ASN A 108 21.61 3.72 9.73
N ARG A 109 21.50 4.77 10.54
CA ARG A 109 20.89 6.04 10.16
C ARG A 109 21.94 6.99 9.60
N PRO A 110 21.57 7.90 8.69
CA PRO A 110 22.47 8.94 8.22
C PRO A 110 23.00 9.76 9.40
N ARG A 111 24.29 10.11 9.38
CA ARG A 111 24.94 10.93 10.42
C ARG A 111 25.25 12.30 9.85
N ARG A 112 24.20 12.98 9.38
CA ARG A 112 24.30 14.28 8.74
C ARG A 112 24.49 15.40 9.76
N TYR A 113 25.05 16.53 9.34
CA TYR A 113 25.20 17.72 10.18
C TYR A 113 25.05 19.03 9.41
N CYS A 114 24.65 20.08 10.14
CA CYS A 114 24.66 21.45 9.64
C CYS A 114 25.85 22.22 10.28
N PRO A 115 26.81 22.75 9.51
CA PRO A 115 27.94 23.51 10.06
C PRO A 115 27.51 24.77 10.83
N GLN A 116 26.42 25.41 10.41
CA GLN A 116 25.88 26.61 11.07
C GLN A 116 25.20 26.27 12.40
N CYS A 117 24.35 25.23 12.47
CA CYS A 117 23.80 24.77 13.76
C CYS A 117 24.90 24.36 14.76
N LEU A 118 25.97 23.71 14.28
CA LEU A 118 27.13 23.37 15.11
C LEU A 118 27.90 24.62 15.58
N THR A 119 27.84 25.72 14.83
CA THR A 119 28.41 27.01 15.25
C THR A 119 27.53 27.66 16.32
N ASP A 120 26.22 27.65 16.12
CA ASP A 120 25.26 28.31 17.01
C ASP A 120 25.12 27.61 18.37
N THR A 121 25.03 26.27 18.35
CA THR A 121 24.71 25.48 19.56
C THR A 121 25.86 24.60 20.02
N GLY A 122 26.77 24.21 19.13
CA GLY A 122 27.81 23.22 19.43
C GLY A 122 27.30 21.79 19.63
N VAL A 123 26.02 21.53 19.36
CA VAL A 123 25.36 20.25 19.62
C VAL A 123 24.77 19.69 18.33
N TRP A 124 24.83 18.37 18.17
CA TRP A 124 24.18 17.69 17.05
C TRP A 124 22.68 17.52 17.30
N SER A 125 21.88 17.56 16.23
CA SER A 125 20.45 17.25 16.29
C SER A 125 20.15 15.79 15.94
N THR A 126 19.21 15.17 16.65
CA THR A 126 18.65 13.84 16.37
C THR A 126 17.87 13.84 15.06
N GLU A 127 17.28 14.96 14.67
CA GLU A 127 16.52 15.13 13.43
C GLU A 127 17.39 14.86 12.19
N TRP A 128 18.69 15.17 12.27
CA TRP A 128 19.63 14.90 11.18
C TRP A 128 19.84 13.41 10.89
N ASN A 129 19.33 12.52 11.76
CA ASN A 129 19.31 11.08 11.51
C ASN A 129 18.09 10.62 10.69
N GLN A 130 17.15 11.52 10.35
CA GLN A 130 16.00 11.19 9.51
C GLN A 130 16.46 11.05 8.05
N HIS A 131 16.07 9.96 7.39
CA HIS A 131 16.53 9.62 6.03
C HIS A 131 16.26 10.73 5.01
N TRP A 132 15.10 11.38 5.09
CA TRP A 132 14.65 12.39 4.14
C TRP A 132 14.86 13.85 4.59
N LEU A 133 15.51 14.08 5.74
CA LEU A 133 15.99 15.41 6.10
C LEU A 133 17.33 15.65 5.40
N LEU A 134 17.28 16.31 4.23
CA LEU A 134 18.44 16.52 3.35
C LEU A 134 19.03 17.92 3.50
N ALA A 135 18.20 18.90 3.84
CA ALA A 135 18.59 20.28 4.12
C ALA A 135 18.20 20.70 5.53
N CYS A 136 18.97 21.61 6.13
CA CYS A 136 18.65 22.20 7.42
C CYS A 136 17.44 23.14 7.27
N PRO A 137 16.34 22.96 8.01
CA PRO A 137 15.18 23.86 7.92
C PRO A 137 15.49 25.27 8.47
N THR A 138 16.41 25.38 9.42
CA THR A 138 16.79 26.65 10.05
C THR A 138 17.71 27.49 9.16
N HIS A 139 18.78 26.87 8.64
CA HIS A 139 19.82 27.57 7.89
C HIS A 139 19.70 27.42 6.37
N GLN A 140 18.74 26.61 5.89
CA GLN A 140 18.42 26.44 4.47
C GLN A 140 19.62 26.02 3.60
N ILE A 141 20.53 25.24 4.17
CA ILE A 141 21.67 24.65 3.48
C ILE A 141 21.56 23.13 3.45
N PHE A 142 22.17 22.49 2.45
CA PHE A 142 22.33 21.05 2.44
C PHE A 142 23.07 20.59 3.71
N LEU A 143 22.58 19.52 4.32
CA LEU A 143 23.30 18.88 5.41
C LEU A 143 24.48 18.11 4.83
N HIS A 144 25.60 18.08 5.53
CA HIS A 144 26.76 17.28 5.14
C HIS A 144 26.68 15.90 5.76
N ASP A 145 26.93 14.85 5.00
CA ASP A 145 27.00 13.45 5.48
C ASP A 145 28.44 12.98 5.71
N VAL A 146 29.43 13.69 5.17
CA VAL A 146 30.86 13.39 5.29
C VAL A 146 31.69 14.60 5.74
N CYS A 147 32.91 14.33 6.22
CA CYS A 147 33.91 15.36 6.50
C CYS A 147 34.48 15.95 5.19
N PRO A 148 34.64 17.28 5.05
CA PRO A 148 35.18 17.89 3.83
C PRO A 148 36.67 17.59 3.56
N THR A 149 37.42 17.07 4.54
CA THR A 149 38.85 16.76 4.38
C THR A 149 39.12 15.28 4.18
N CYS A 150 38.49 14.41 4.97
CA CYS A 150 38.74 12.97 4.89
C CYS A 150 37.62 12.19 4.20
N GLU A 151 36.52 12.85 3.83
CA GLU A 151 35.37 12.27 3.11
C GLU A 151 34.71 11.07 3.83
N GLN A 152 35.00 10.91 5.12
CA GLN A 152 34.43 9.86 5.95
C GLN A 152 33.21 10.39 6.73
N PRO A 153 32.14 9.59 6.86
CA PRO A 153 31.00 9.92 7.70
C PRO A 153 31.35 9.86 9.19
N GLN A 154 30.75 10.74 9.99
CA GLN A 154 30.99 10.76 11.44
C GLN A 154 30.43 9.49 12.10
N TRP A 155 31.17 8.99 13.10
CA TRP A 155 30.81 7.85 13.95
C TRP A 155 30.55 6.50 13.29
N ARG A 156 30.71 6.37 11.96
CA ARG A 156 30.50 5.10 11.24
C ARG A 156 31.54 4.02 11.54
N SER A 157 32.76 4.41 11.92
CA SER A 157 33.86 3.48 12.20
C SER A 157 34.12 3.40 13.71
N ALA A 158 34.79 2.37 14.19
CA ALA A 158 35.19 2.30 15.61
C ALA A 158 36.27 3.33 16.01
N ALA A 159 36.74 4.17 15.08
CA ALA A 159 37.81 5.12 15.33
C ALA A 159 37.41 6.18 16.37
N TRP A 160 36.19 6.71 16.30
CA TRP A 160 35.75 7.77 17.22
C TRP A 160 35.79 7.37 18.70
N LEU A 161 35.65 6.09 19.01
CA LEU A 161 35.75 5.59 20.39
C LEU A 161 37.13 5.80 21.01
N GLY A 162 38.17 5.92 20.18
CA GLY A 162 39.56 6.08 20.62
C GLY A 162 40.08 7.51 20.58
N HIS A 163 39.22 8.51 20.36
CA HIS A 163 39.64 9.89 20.19
C HIS A 163 38.95 10.84 21.17
N ILE A 164 39.72 11.77 21.73
CA ILE A 164 39.20 12.86 22.57
C ILE A 164 39.04 14.08 21.68
N ALA A 165 37.80 14.42 21.35
CA ALA A 165 37.48 15.59 20.54
C ALA A 165 36.16 16.21 20.97
N PRO A 166 36.00 17.54 20.81
CA PRO A 166 34.69 18.15 20.90
C PRO A 166 33.79 17.68 19.74
N PRO A 167 32.45 17.78 19.87
CA PRO A 167 31.49 17.21 18.90
C PRO A 167 31.54 17.85 17.50
N HIS A 168 32.16 19.02 17.36
CA HIS A 168 32.33 19.72 16.09
C HIS A 168 33.65 19.38 15.37
N ARG A 169 34.43 18.41 15.86
CA ARG A 169 35.70 17.99 15.23
C ARG A 169 35.55 16.59 14.65
N CYS A 170 36.14 16.37 13.46
CA CYS A 170 36.12 15.07 12.80
C CYS A 170 36.85 14.02 13.65
N THR A 171 36.17 12.90 13.92
CA THR A 171 36.70 11.80 14.76
C THR A 171 37.25 10.62 13.96
N GLN A 172 37.39 10.79 12.64
CA GLN A 172 37.92 9.77 11.74
C GLN A 172 39.43 9.89 11.57
N ARG A 173 40.06 8.78 11.14
CA ARG A 173 41.47 8.76 10.75
C ARG A 173 41.60 9.08 9.26
N VAL A 174 42.69 9.75 8.87
CA VAL A 174 42.95 10.07 7.47
C VAL A 174 43.21 8.78 6.67
N THR A 175 42.53 8.61 5.55
CA THR A 175 42.73 7.50 4.60
C THR A 175 43.49 8.05 3.38
N GLY A 176 44.75 7.65 3.14
CA GLY A 176 45.40 8.01 1.87
C GLY A 176 46.90 8.34 1.87
N THR A 177 47.62 8.30 2.99
CA THR A 177 49.08 8.36 2.91
C THR A 177 49.62 7.02 2.37
N THR A 178 50.16 7.03 1.15
CA THR A 178 51.04 5.99 0.63
C THR A 178 52.22 5.85 1.59
N GLN A 179 52.10 4.96 2.56
CA GLN A 179 53.19 4.67 3.47
C GLN A 179 54.17 3.75 2.73
N PRO A 180 55.45 4.13 2.60
CA PRO A 180 56.47 3.21 2.09
C PRO A 180 56.46 1.92 2.91
N TYR A 181 56.70 0.79 2.26
CA TYR A 181 56.59 -0.58 2.79
C TYR A 181 57.51 -0.89 4.00
N SER A 182 58.29 0.08 4.50
CA SER A 182 59.40 -0.12 5.42
C SER A 182 59.17 0.30 6.87
N GLU A 183 57.98 0.77 7.26
CA GLU A 183 57.70 1.13 8.66
C GLU A 183 56.60 0.26 9.30
N PRO A 184 56.75 -0.12 10.60
CA PRO A 184 55.71 -0.85 11.32
C PRO A 184 54.40 -0.06 11.28
N ARG A 185 53.25 -0.76 11.22
CA ARG A 185 51.87 -0.21 11.09
C ARG A 185 51.60 0.94 12.06
N ASN A 186 52.03 2.14 11.69
CA ASN A 186 51.91 3.32 12.51
C ASN A 186 50.44 3.76 12.44
N THR A 187 49.78 3.86 13.59
CA THR A 187 48.36 4.25 13.66
C THR A 187 48.13 5.55 12.89
N ARG A 188 47.33 5.49 11.81
CA ARG A 188 47.06 6.64 10.92
C ARG A 188 46.63 7.88 11.71
N PRO A 189 47.08 9.09 11.38
CA PRO A 189 46.74 10.30 12.15
C PRO A 189 45.22 10.57 12.14
N TRP A 190 44.75 11.25 13.19
CA TRP A 190 43.37 11.75 13.28
C TRP A 190 43.16 12.92 12.33
N CYS A 191 41.98 13.01 11.72
CA CYS A 191 41.64 14.06 10.77
C CYS A 191 41.47 15.42 11.46
N ASN A 192 40.72 15.49 12.57
CA ASN A 192 40.53 16.71 13.39
C ASN A 192 40.04 17.97 12.66
N THR A 193 39.58 17.85 11.42
CA THR A 193 38.93 18.94 10.70
C THR A 193 37.76 19.50 11.50
N ASP A 194 37.66 20.82 11.57
CA ASP A 194 36.53 21.49 12.17
C ASP A 194 35.32 21.35 11.24
N LEU A 195 34.30 20.63 11.66
CA LEU A 195 33.10 20.40 10.86
C LEU A 195 32.32 21.70 10.62
N ARG A 196 32.52 22.74 11.45
CA ARG A 196 31.93 24.07 11.26
C ARG A 196 32.52 24.81 10.05
N SER A 197 33.72 24.43 9.60
CA SER A 197 34.33 25.03 8.41
C SER A 197 33.88 24.37 7.11
N ALA A 198 32.92 23.44 7.16
CA ALA A 198 32.35 22.86 5.95
C ALA A 198 31.64 23.96 5.13
N PRO A 199 31.86 24.02 3.79
CA PRO A 199 31.30 25.08 2.97
C PRO A 199 29.77 24.99 2.94
N PRO A 200 29.05 26.07 3.26
CA PRO A 200 27.60 26.07 3.19
C PRO A 200 27.15 26.05 1.72
N HIS A 201 26.35 25.05 1.36
CA HIS A 201 25.71 24.97 0.06
C HIS A 201 24.22 25.25 0.21
N PRO A 202 23.68 26.36 -0.33
CA PRO A 202 22.25 26.68 -0.26
C PRO A 202 21.40 25.54 -0.83
N ALA A 203 20.33 25.19 -0.11
CA ALA A 203 19.36 24.22 -0.57
C ALA A 203 18.25 24.91 -1.38
N PRO A 204 17.76 24.30 -2.48
CA PRO A 204 16.59 24.81 -3.20
C PRO A 204 15.36 24.90 -2.30
N SER A 205 14.53 25.91 -2.51
CA SER A 205 13.29 26.11 -1.74
C SER A 205 12.27 24.96 -1.91
N GLU A 206 12.28 24.35 -3.09
CA GLU A 206 11.48 23.19 -3.47
C GLU A 206 11.86 21.97 -2.64
N LEU A 207 13.15 21.75 -2.39
CA LEU A 207 13.64 20.67 -1.56
C LEU A 207 13.18 20.85 -0.10
N LEU A 208 13.33 22.06 0.43
CA LEU A 208 12.89 22.39 1.79
C LEU A 208 11.38 22.14 1.96
N THR A 209 10.58 22.53 0.96
CA THR A 209 9.14 22.30 0.96
C THR A 209 8.80 20.81 0.86
N ALA A 210 9.47 20.09 -0.03
CA ALA A 210 9.26 18.65 -0.24
C ALA A 210 9.57 17.83 1.03
N GLN A 211 10.74 18.04 1.64
CA GLN A 211 11.11 17.34 2.87
C GLN A 211 10.16 17.70 4.02
N HIS A 212 9.77 18.98 4.15
CA HIS A 212 8.88 19.41 5.23
C HIS A 212 7.50 18.75 5.11
N THR A 213 6.97 18.69 3.88
CA THR A 213 5.69 18.02 3.60
C THR A 213 5.73 16.55 3.99
N LEU A 214 6.80 15.83 3.63
CA LEU A 214 6.97 14.42 3.96
C LEU A 214 7.11 14.20 5.47
N LEU A 215 7.99 14.96 6.13
CA LEU A 215 8.26 14.80 7.56
C LEU A 215 7.02 15.12 8.41
N ASN A 216 6.24 16.13 8.02
CA ASN A 216 4.96 16.41 8.67
C ASN A 216 3.96 15.27 8.48
N ALA A 217 3.84 14.71 7.26
CA ALA A 217 2.94 13.59 7.01
C ALA A 217 3.30 12.36 7.87
N LEU A 218 4.60 12.07 8.04
CA LEU A 218 5.07 11.00 8.92
C LEU A 218 4.76 11.29 10.40
N ALA A 219 4.96 12.51 10.87
CA ALA A 219 4.65 12.89 12.25
C ALA A 219 3.14 12.86 12.55
N GLU A 220 2.31 13.30 11.61
CA GLU A 220 0.85 13.27 11.71
C GLU A 220 0.30 11.83 11.71
N GLN A 221 0.93 10.93 10.94
CA GLN A 221 0.62 9.49 10.99
C GLN A 221 0.90 8.91 12.38
N GLU A 222 2.05 9.22 12.98
CA GLU A 222 2.43 8.71 14.31
C GLU A 222 1.50 9.22 15.42
N THR A 223 1.08 10.48 15.33
CA THR A 223 0.27 11.14 16.37
C THR A 223 -1.23 10.91 16.22
N SER A 224 -1.75 10.81 15.00
CA SER A 224 -3.19 10.72 14.73
C SER A 224 -3.46 10.01 13.40
N PRO A 225 -3.25 8.68 13.32
CA PRO A 225 -3.28 7.94 12.07
C PRO A 225 -4.65 7.95 11.36
N THR A 226 -5.75 8.01 12.12
CA THR A 226 -7.12 7.94 11.60
C THR A 226 -7.75 9.31 11.32
N ALA A 227 -7.07 10.41 11.65
CA ALA A 227 -7.59 11.74 11.34
C ALA A 227 -7.65 11.94 9.83
N THR A 228 -8.75 12.54 9.36
CA THR A 228 -9.01 12.73 7.93
C THR A 228 -8.60 14.13 7.48
N ARG A 229 -8.22 14.23 6.21
CA ARG A 229 -7.87 15.50 5.56
C ARG A 229 -8.28 15.52 4.10
N GLU A 230 -8.47 16.71 3.57
CA GLU A 230 -8.69 16.91 2.14
C GLU A 230 -7.42 16.62 1.35
N PHE A 231 -7.58 15.89 0.24
CA PHE A 231 -6.49 15.59 -0.67
C PHE A 231 -7.03 15.47 -2.09
N GLY A 232 -6.64 16.43 -2.94
CA GLY A 232 -7.04 16.54 -4.33
C GLY A 232 -8.53 16.18 -4.57
N PRO A 233 -8.83 15.37 -5.59
CA PRO A 233 -10.20 15.00 -5.92
C PRO A 233 -10.73 13.80 -5.11
N TRP A 234 -9.94 13.24 -4.18
CA TRP A 234 -10.36 12.10 -3.34
C TRP A 234 -11.17 12.51 -2.10
N SER A 235 -11.37 13.82 -1.91
CA SER A 235 -12.21 14.50 -0.91
C SER A 235 -11.82 14.29 0.56
N GLN A 236 -11.51 13.07 1.02
CA GLN A 236 -11.02 12.79 2.38
C GLN A 236 -10.12 11.56 2.41
N ILE A 237 -8.89 11.72 2.91
CA ILE A 237 -7.95 10.62 3.18
C ILE A 237 -7.47 10.69 4.63
N THR A 238 -7.11 9.56 5.23
CA THR A 238 -6.52 9.48 6.56
C THR A 238 -5.05 9.89 6.54
N ASN A 239 -4.50 10.32 7.68
CA ASN A 239 -3.07 10.60 7.83
C ASN A 239 -2.21 9.37 7.50
N HIS A 240 -2.70 8.17 7.82
CA HIS A 240 -2.05 6.92 7.41
C HIS A 240 -2.01 6.76 5.87
N GLN A 241 -3.13 6.97 5.18
CA GLN A 241 -3.18 6.96 3.71
C GLN A 241 -2.24 8.01 3.10
N HIS A 242 -2.20 9.19 3.71
CA HIS A 242 -1.39 10.31 3.25
C HIS A 242 0.11 10.04 3.33
N ALA A 243 0.59 9.55 4.48
CA ALA A 243 1.98 9.16 4.65
C ALA A 243 2.37 7.97 3.76
N HIS A 244 1.51 6.95 3.69
CA HIS A 244 1.70 5.81 2.80
C HIS A 244 1.87 6.26 1.35
N LEU A 245 0.96 7.10 0.83
CA LEU A 245 1.04 7.66 -0.52
C LEU A 245 2.41 8.26 -0.85
N PHE A 246 2.90 9.15 0.02
CA PHE A 246 4.17 9.83 -0.21
C PHE A 246 5.35 8.84 -0.18
N THR A 247 5.39 7.95 0.81
CA THR A 247 6.47 6.95 0.92
C THR A 247 6.47 5.96 -0.25
N THR A 248 5.30 5.55 -0.74
CA THR A 248 5.19 4.71 -1.94
C THR A 248 5.75 5.44 -3.16
N LEU A 249 5.40 6.72 -3.38
CA LEU A 249 5.94 7.51 -4.49
C LEU A 249 7.47 7.62 -4.44
N ILE A 250 8.03 7.79 -3.24
CA ILE A 250 9.48 7.80 -3.03
C ILE A 250 10.11 6.47 -3.44
N THR A 251 9.52 5.33 -3.07
CA THR A 251 10.02 4.01 -3.48
C THR A 251 10.04 3.85 -4.99
N TYR A 252 9.05 4.39 -5.71
CA TYR A 252 9.02 4.33 -7.18
C TYR A 252 9.92 5.37 -7.86
N ALA A 253 10.16 6.50 -7.21
CA ALA A 253 11.10 7.52 -7.68
C ALA A 253 12.57 7.15 -7.36
N ASP A 254 12.82 6.03 -6.67
CA ASP A 254 14.16 5.63 -6.28
C ASP A 254 15.01 5.30 -7.51
N SER A 255 15.95 6.21 -7.81
CA SER A 255 16.88 6.08 -8.92
C SER A 255 18.06 5.16 -8.60
N HIS A 256 18.06 4.49 -7.43
CA HIS A 256 19.16 3.70 -6.87
C HIS A 256 20.45 4.53 -6.66
N SER A 257 20.34 5.86 -6.73
CA SER A 257 21.47 6.76 -6.61
C SER A 257 21.81 6.99 -5.14
N THR A 258 23.08 6.82 -4.80
CA THR A 258 23.57 6.96 -3.42
C THR A 258 23.94 8.40 -3.10
N GLY A 259 23.75 8.81 -1.84
CA GLY A 259 24.16 10.12 -1.33
C GLY A 259 23.08 11.19 -1.46
N ILE A 260 23.38 12.40 -0.97
CA ILE A 260 22.41 13.50 -0.85
C ILE A 260 21.88 13.97 -2.20
N ALA A 261 22.72 14.05 -3.23
CA ALA A 261 22.28 14.47 -4.56
C ALA A 261 21.23 13.50 -5.14
N GLY A 262 21.49 12.20 -5.02
CA GLY A 262 20.55 11.16 -5.47
C GLY A 262 19.23 11.18 -4.71
N GLN A 263 19.31 11.26 -3.38
CA GLN A 263 18.13 11.39 -2.52
C GLN A 263 17.34 12.67 -2.80
N THR A 264 18.02 13.77 -3.16
CA THR A 264 17.37 15.03 -3.54
C THR A 264 16.54 14.84 -4.80
N THR A 265 17.13 14.24 -5.85
CA THR A 265 16.41 13.93 -7.09
C THR A 265 15.21 13.03 -6.82
N THR A 266 15.38 11.95 -6.06
CA THR A 266 14.27 11.03 -5.73
C THR A 266 13.16 11.73 -4.94
N LEU A 267 13.50 12.56 -3.94
CA LEU A 267 12.51 13.28 -3.14
C LEU A 267 11.75 14.33 -3.98
N LEU A 268 12.44 15.07 -4.84
CA LEU A 268 11.82 16.08 -5.71
C LEU A 268 10.89 15.43 -6.74
N THR A 269 11.31 14.37 -7.42
CA THR A 269 10.47 13.63 -8.37
C THR A 269 9.22 13.07 -7.67
N ALA A 270 9.37 12.49 -6.48
CA ALA A 270 8.23 12.00 -5.70
C ALA A 270 7.30 13.13 -5.27
N TRP A 271 7.85 14.29 -4.88
CA TRP A 271 7.07 15.46 -4.48
C TRP A 271 6.28 16.08 -5.64
N GLU A 272 6.86 16.14 -6.84
CA GLU A 272 6.15 16.61 -8.04
C GLU A 272 4.97 15.69 -8.37
N ALA A 273 5.18 14.37 -8.34
CA ALA A 273 4.11 13.40 -8.54
C ALA A 273 3.03 13.50 -7.43
N TYR A 274 3.45 13.71 -6.18
CA TYR A 274 2.54 13.95 -5.06
C TYR A 274 1.69 15.21 -5.27
N ARG A 275 2.28 16.30 -5.78
CA ARG A 275 1.54 17.54 -6.10
C ARG A 275 0.56 17.34 -7.24
N GLU A 276 0.92 16.58 -8.27
CA GLU A 276 0.01 16.22 -9.35
C GLU A 276 -1.17 15.39 -8.86
N LEU A 277 -0.94 14.45 -7.92
CA LEU A 277 -2.03 13.76 -7.26
C LEU A 277 -2.91 14.77 -6.54
N ASN A 278 -2.35 15.61 -5.68
CA ASN A 278 -3.12 16.60 -4.91
C ASN A 278 -3.77 17.71 -5.78
N SER A 279 -3.59 17.70 -7.09
CA SER A 279 -4.24 18.63 -8.02
C SER A 279 -5.68 18.22 -8.32
N ALA A 280 -6.51 19.13 -8.82
CA ALA A 280 -7.93 18.86 -9.12
C ALA A 280 -8.18 17.66 -10.05
N THR A 281 -7.24 17.34 -10.95
CA THR A 281 -7.38 16.23 -11.91
C THR A 281 -6.86 14.90 -11.35
N GLY A 282 -6.05 14.93 -10.29
CA GLY A 282 -5.38 13.76 -9.73
C GLY A 282 -4.44 13.03 -10.69
N THR A 283 -3.97 13.70 -11.76
CA THR A 283 -3.13 13.11 -12.80
C THR A 283 -2.14 14.13 -13.36
N GLY A 284 -0.99 13.67 -13.88
CA GLY A 284 0.01 14.56 -14.49
C GLY A 284 1.20 13.82 -15.13
N PRO A 285 2.12 14.56 -15.78
CA PRO A 285 3.29 13.99 -16.45
C PRO A 285 4.26 13.25 -15.52
N HIS A 286 4.54 13.74 -14.31
CA HIS A 286 5.48 13.08 -13.40
C HIS A 286 4.92 11.74 -12.92
N LEU A 287 3.62 11.68 -12.62
CA LEU A 287 2.93 10.42 -12.34
C LEU A 287 2.99 9.45 -13.52
N ARG A 288 2.76 9.94 -14.75
CA ARG A 288 2.86 9.10 -15.95
C ARG A 288 4.26 8.52 -16.14
N THR A 289 5.29 9.31 -15.90
CA THR A 289 6.69 8.88 -16.00
C THR A 289 7.04 7.87 -14.91
N LEU A 290 6.70 8.15 -13.64
CA LEU A 290 6.92 7.18 -12.55
C LEU A 290 6.21 5.84 -12.80
N PHE A 291 5.07 5.88 -13.47
CA PHE A 291 4.24 4.72 -13.73
C PHE A 291 4.42 4.09 -15.11
N SER A 292 5.31 4.62 -15.97
CA SER A 292 5.59 4.03 -17.28
C SER A 292 6.24 2.66 -17.11
N ASP A 293 7.17 2.52 -16.16
CA ASP A 293 7.93 1.29 -15.93
C ASP A 293 7.12 0.23 -15.18
N ILE A 294 6.14 0.66 -14.38
CA ILE A 294 5.11 -0.18 -13.75
C ILE A 294 4.30 -1.00 -14.78
N ALA A 295 4.32 -0.60 -16.07
CA ALA A 295 3.64 -1.30 -17.16
C ALA A 295 4.17 -2.73 -17.42
N THR A 296 5.44 -2.99 -17.15
CA THR A 296 6.10 -4.25 -17.52
C THR A 296 6.06 -5.31 -16.41
N THR A 297 5.77 -4.91 -15.17
CA THR A 297 5.93 -5.74 -13.96
C THR A 297 4.67 -6.46 -13.47
N GLY A 298 3.55 -6.44 -14.23
CA GLY A 298 2.36 -7.23 -13.89
C GLY A 298 1.47 -6.65 -12.78
N LEU A 299 1.62 -5.36 -12.48
CA LEU A 299 0.91 -4.63 -11.42
C LEU A 299 -0.60 -4.47 -11.64
N LEU A 300 -1.05 -4.59 -12.89
CA LEU A 300 -2.47 -4.63 -13.26
C LEU A 300 -2.97 -6.07 -13.43
N GLY A 301 -2.38 -7.02 -12.70
CA GLY A 301 -2.74 -8.44 -12.68
C GLY A 301 -3.20 -8.90 -11.29
N PRO A 302 -3.59 -10.18 -11.15
CA PRO A 302 -3.97 -10.75 -9.86
C PRO A 302 -2.88 -10.58 -8.78
N PRO A 303 -3.21 -10.68 -7.48
CA PRO A 303 -2.25 -10.45 -6.39
C PRO A 303 -1.00 -11.34 -6.47
N ARG A 304 -1.14 -12.55 -7.01
CA ARG A 304 -0.02 -13.50 -7.22
C ARG A 304 0.99 -13.03 -8.27
N THR A 305 0.59 -12.16 -9.19
CA THR A 305 1.45 -11.52 -10.19
C THR A 305 1.85 -10.10 -9.78
N ALA A 306 1.01 -9.39 -9.02
CA ALA A 306 1.29 -8.08 -8.42
C ALA A 306 2.05 -8.18 -7.07
N ARG A 307 2.88 -9.22 -6.89
CA ARG A 307 3.56 -9.51 -5.62
C ARG A 307 4.38 -8.31 -5.15
N GLY A 308 4.12 -7.85 -3.93
CA GLY A 308 4.99 -6.93 -3.18
C GLY A 308 4.71 -5.44 -3.36
N THR A 309 3.63 -5.06 -4.06
CA THR A 309 3.30 -3.64 -4.26
C THR A 309 2.01 -3.28 -3.57
N ASN A 310 2.13 -2.67 -2.39
CA ASN A 310 1.01 -2.01 -1.75
C ASN A 310 0.92 -0.59 -2.32
N LEU A 311 0.38 -0.44 -3.54
CA LEU A 311 0.19 0.89 -4.14
C LEU A 311 -0.89 1.70 -3.41
N GLY A 312 -1.82 1.05 -2.73
CA GLY A 312 -3.03 1.68 -2.21
C GLY A 312 -3.99 2.12 -3.33
N PRO A 313 -5.28 2.30 -3.01
CA PRO A 313 -6.32 2.54 -4.02
C PRO A 313 -6.20 3.88 -4.74
N ILE A 314 -5.60 4.90 -4.12
CA ILE A 314 -5.42 6.23 -4.72
C ILE A 314 -4.43 6.17 -5.88
N LEU A 315 -3.27 5.53 -5.67
CA LEU A 315 -2.29 5.35 -6.75
C LEU A 315 -2.83 4.43 -7.83
N ILE A 316 -3.58 3.38 -7.47
CA ILE A 316 -4.24 2.50 -8.45
C ILE A 316 -5.24 3.29 -9.32
N ALA A 317 -6.09 4.13 -8.70
CA ALA A 317 -7.06 4.93 -9.43
C ALA A 317 -6.37 5.94 -10.37
N SER A 318 -5.32 6.62 -9.89
CA SER A 318 -4.51 7.52 -10.71
C SER A 318 -3.81 6.77 -11.86
N LEU A 319 -3.21 5.61 -11.58
CA LEU A 319 -2.57 4.75 -12.57
C LEU A 319 -3.57 4.36 -13.66
N LEU A 320 -4.76 3.89 -13.29
CA LEU A 320 -5.78 3.47 -14.24
C LEU A 320 -6.29 4.65 -15.10
N LYS A 321 -6.43 5.85 -14.53
CA LYS A 321 -6.82 7.06 -15.26
C LYS A 321 -5.77 7.54 -16.26
N THR A 322 -4.49 7.34 -15.96
CA THR A 322 -3.39 7.75 -16.84
C THR A 322 -3.10 6.74 -17.96
N ARG A 323 -3.72 5.55 -17.92
CA ARG A 323 -3.50 4.48 -18.90
C ARG A 323 -4.33 4.68 -20.16
N GLN A 324 -3.65 4.94 -21.27
CA GLN A 324 -4.28 5.16 -22.58
C GLN A 324 -4.81 3.86 -23.23
N HIS A 325 -4.22 2.70 -22.93
CA HIS A 325 -4.53 1.45 -23.62
C HIS A 325 -4.83 0.32 -22.64
N LEU A 326 -6.09 0.24 -22.20
CA LEU A 326 -6.64 -0.93 -21.50
C LEU A 326 -7.55 -1.70 -22.46
N SER A 327 -7.47 -3.04 -22.45
CA SER A 327 -8.43 -3.86 -23.19
C SER A 327 -9.82 -3.72 -22.55
N ALA A 328 -10.89 -3.87 -23.33
CA ALA A 328 -12.27 -3.80 -22.83
C ALA A 328 -12.52 -4.69 -21.60
N ASN A 329 -11.95 -5.90 -21.56
CA ASN A 329 -12.01 -6.78 -20.40
C ASN A 329 -11.41 -6.15 -19.13
N LYS A 330 -10.24 -5.50 -19.26
CA LYS A 330 -9.61 -4.78 -18.15
C LYS A 330 -10.41 -3.55 -17.75
N GLN A 331 -10.98 -2.84 -18.72
CA GLN A 331 -11.82 -1.67 -18.47
C GLN A 331 -13.06 -2.02 -17.64
N LEU A 332 -13.71 -3.16 -17.93
CA LEU A 332 -14.81 -3.70 -17.14
C LEU A 332 -14.35 -4.16 -15.75
N ALA A 333 -13.29 -4.96 -15.69
CA ALA A 333 -12.77 -5.51 -14.44
C ALA A 333 -12.34 -4.40 -13.45
N PHE A 334 -11.69 -3.36 -13.95
CA PHE A 334 -11.25 -2.21 -13.14
C PHE A 334 -12.31 -1.12 -12.97
N ARG A 335 -13.47 -1.28 -13.61
CA ARG A 335 -14.57 -0.31 -13.63
C ARG A 335 -14.10 1.10 -13.93
N ILE A 336 -13.43 1.30 -15.08
CA ILE A 336 -12.78 2.58 -15.39
C ILE A 336 -13.74 3.77 -15.55
N ALA A 337 -15.03 3.51 -15.80
CA ALA A 337 -16.06 4.54 -15.95
C ALA A 337 -16.54 5.11 -14.62
N ARG A 338 -16.20 4.47 -13.50
CA ARG A 338 -16.49 5.00 -12.16
C ARG A 338 -15.52 6.14 -11.82
N THR A 339 -15.90 6.97 -10.85
CA THR A 339 -15.12 8.15 -10.45
C THR A 339 -13.67 7.80 -10.08
N TRP A 340 -13.43 6.78 -9.25
CA TRP A 340 -12.07 6.30 -8.93
C TRP A 340 -11.91 4.81 -9.21
N PRO A 341 -11.36 4.39 -10.36
CA PRO A 341 -11.17 2.97 -10.71
C PRO A 341 -10.38 2.18 -9.64
N ALA A 342 -10.61 0.88 -9.49
CA ALA A 342 -9.79 0.03 -8.62
C ALA A 342 -9.78 -1.42 -9.07
N HIS A 343 -8.98 -2.22 -8.38
CA HIS A 343 -8.93 -3.67 -8.61
C HIS A 343 -10.29 -4.33 -8.37
N PRO A 344 -10.57 -5.43 -9.10
CA PRO A 344 -11.66 -6.34 -8.78
C PRO A 344 -11.65 -6.72 -7.29
N PRO A 345 -12.79 -6.70 -6.59
CA PRO A 345 -12.87 -7.09 -5.19
C PRO A 345 -12.27 -8.47 -4.92
N ASP A 346 -12.48 -9.43 -5.83
CA ASP A 346 -11.96 -10.80 -5.76
C ASP A 346 -10.42 -10.85 -5.67
N TRP A 347 -9.73 -9.81 -6.14
CA TRP A 347 -8.27 -9.68 -6.01
C TRP A 347 -7.89 -9.08 -4.66
N SER A 348 -8.69 -8.14 -4.15
CA SER A 348 -8.44 -7.47 -2.87
C SER A 348 -8.81 -8.34 -1.65
N THR A 349 -9.85 -9.17 -1.72
CA THR A 349 -10.38 -9.93 -0.57
C THR A 349 -9.42 -11.00 -0.04
N SER A 350 -8.64 -11.64 -0.92
CA SER A 350 -7.56 -12.55 -0.49
C SER A 350 -6.41 -11.83 0.26
N SER A 351 -6.22 -10.53 0.02
CA SER A 351 -5.17 -9.71 0.63
C SER A 351 -5.66 -8.95 1.87
N LEU A 352 -6.95 -8.58 1.93
CA LEU A 352 -7.56 -7.83 3.04
C LEU A 352 -7.59 -8.64 4.35
N HIS A 353 -7.78 -9.96 4.29
CA HIS A 353 -7.70 -10.82 5.49
C HIS A 353 -6.26 -11.01 6.01
N SER A 354 -5.25 -10.69 5.19
CA SER A 354 -3.84 -10.85 5.53
C SER A 354 -3.11 -9.51 5.76
N GLN A 355 -3.74 -8.36 5.49
CA GLN A 355 -3.14 -7.02 5.63
C GLN A 355 -4.15 -5.97 6.13
N PRO A 356 -4.24 -5.70 7.45
CA PRO A 356 -5.15 -4.70 8.01
C PRO A 356 -4.89 -3.26 7.50
N ASP A 357 -3.65 -2.94 7.13
CA ASP A 357 -3.26 -1.63 6.58
C ASP A 357 -3.97 -1.31 5.24
N LEU A 358 -4.37 -2.33 4.47
CA LEU A 358 -5.10 -2.15 3.22
C LEU A 358 -6.56 -1.73 3.45
N GLN A 359 -7.22 -2.23 4.51
CA GLN A 359 -8.57 -1.78 4.87
C GLN A 359 -8.56 -0.30 5.28
N GLN A 360 -7.54 0.12 6.02
CA GLN A 360 -7.37 1.52 6.43
C GLN A 360 -7.04 2.44 5.25
N THR A 361 -6.64 1.88 4.11
CA THR A 361 -6.34 2.65 2.90
C THR A 361 -7.45 2.59 1.84
N THR A 362 -8.51 1.78 1.98
CA THR A 362 -9.65 1.77 1.02
C THR A 362 -10.44 3.08 1.00
N LEU A 363 -10.83 3.54 -0.20
CA LEU A 363 -11.72 4.69 -0.35
C LEU A 363 -13.17 4.28 0.03
N PRO A 364 -14.00 5.20 0.56
CA PRO A 364 -15.37 4.89 0.99
C PRO A 364 -16.22 4.20 -0.09
N GLU A 365 -16.16 4.69 -1.33
CA GLU A 365 -16.87 4.10 -2.48
C GLU A 365 -16.38 2.68 -2.88
N HIS A 366 -15.21 2.25 -2.38
CA HIS A 366 -14.68 0.90 -2.60
C HIS A 366 -15.03 -0.04 -1.44
N SER A 367 -15.75 0.47 -0.43
CA SER A 367 -16.12 -0.27 0.78
C SER A 367 -17.62 -0.59 0.87
N THR A 368 -18.44 -0.08 -0.07
CA THR A 368 -19.89 -0.32 -0.08
C THR A 368 -20.20 -1.80 -0.28
N VAL A 369 -20.88 -2.43 0.69
CA VAL A 369 -21.26 -3.85 0.63
C VAL A 369 -22.70 -3.98 0.11
N PRO A 370 -22.97 -4.88 -0.87
CA PRO A 370 -22.01 -5.74 -1.56
C PRO A 370 -21.12 -4.97 -2.55
N LEU A 371 -19.84 -5.36 -2.65
CA LEU A 371 -18.85 -4.67 -3.50
C LEU A 371 -19.15 -4.80 -5.01
N THR A 372 -19.90 -5.84 -5.38
CA THR A 372 -20.42 -6.06 -6.73
C THR A 372 -21.86 -6.61 -6.64
N PRO A 373 -22.78 -6.23 -7.55
CA PRO A 373 -24.11 -6.81 -7.63
C PRO A 373 -24.00 -8.33 -7.79
N PRO A 374 -24.55 -9.15 -6.89
CA PRO A 374 -24.50 -10.60 -7.01
C PRO A 374 -25.22 -11.08 -8.28
N PRO A 375 -24.87 -12.28 -8.80
CA PRO A 375 -25.46 -12.83 -10.02
C PRO A 375 -26.97 -13.13 -9.91
N GLU A 376 -27.50 -13.20 -8.69
CA GLU A 376 -28.94 -13.32 -8.41
C GLU A 376 -29.75 -12.08 -8.78
N TRP A 377 -29.14 -10.90 -8.83
CA TRP A 377 -29.83 -9.64 -9.14
C TRP A 377 -29.99 -9.39 -10.64
N ILE A 378 -29.25 -10.12 -11.47
CA ILE A 378 -29.15 -9.87 -12.91
C ILE A 378 -29.95 -10.94 -13.67
N PRO A 379 -30.92 -10.53 -14.51
CA PRO A 379 -31.69 -11.45 -15.34
C PRO A 379 -30.82 -12.10 -16.44
N GLN A 380 -31.34 -13.15 -17.07
CA GLN A 380 -30.63 -13.78 -18.20
C GLN A 380 -30.54 -12.84 -19.42
N THR A 381 -31.58 -12.02 -19.65
CA THR A 381 -31.59 -10.95 -20.64
C THR A 381 -31.90 -9.61 -19.98
N LEU A 382 -31.12 -8.57 -20.31
CA LEU A 382 -31.18 -7.30 -19.59
C LEU A 382 -32.53 -6.62 -19.81
N TRP A 383 -33.06 -5.93 -18.81
CA TRP A 383 -34.40 -5.30 -18.87
C TRP A 383 -34.58 -4.46 -20.14
N PRO A 384 -35.78 -4.49 -20.77
CA PRO A 384 -36.04 -3.67 -21.96
C PRO A 384 -35.77 -2.18 -21.69
N GLY A 385 -35.12 -1.49 -22.63
CA GLY A 385 -34.75 -0.08 -22.50
C GLY A 385 -33.45 0.18 -21.75
N PHE A 386 -32.74 -0.87 -21.30
CA PHE A 386 -31.43 -0.76 -20.66
C PHE A 386 -30.34 -1.40 -21.52
N GLY A 387 -29.37 -0.58 -21.96
CA GLY A 387 -28.28 -0.96 -22.88
C GLY A 387 -28.34 -0.16 -24.18
N THR A 388 -27.42 -0.40 -25.12
CA THR A 388 -27.42 0.29 -26.43
C THR A 388 -27.94 -0.58 -27.56
N ASP A 389 -27.90 -1.90 -27.42
CA ASP A 389 -28.36 -2.86 -28.43
C ASP A 389 -29.50 -3.72 -27.88
N HIS A 390 -30.70 -3.50 -28.43
CA HIS A 390 -31.90 -4.30 -28.12
C HIS A 390 -32.40 -5.07 -29.34
N SER A 391 -31.59 -5.15 -30.39
CA SER A 391 -32.00 -5.73 -31.68
C SER A 391 -32.33 -7.22 -31.58
N THR A 392 -31.64 -7.95 -30.69
CA THR A 392 -31.80 -9.39 -30.53
C THR A 392 -31.75 -9.81 -29.05
N PRO A 393 -32.39 -10.93 -28.68
CA PRO A 393 -32.25 -11.53 -27.35
C PRO A 393 -30.80 -11.83 -26.97
N GLY A 394 -29.99 -12.28 -27.95
CA GLY A 394 -28.55 -12.51 -27.76
C GLY A 394 -27.80 -11.24 -27.37
N ALA A 395 -28.12 -10.09 -27.99
CA ALA A 395 -27.53 -8.80 -27.61
C ALA A 395 -27.90 -8.41 -26.17
N ARG A 396 -29.17 -8.55 -25.77
CA ARG A 396 -29.61 -8.28 -24.39
C ARG A 396 -28.99 -9.23 -23.35
N ALA A 397 -28.71 -10.48 -23.73
CA ALA A 397 -27.97 -11.43 -22.90
C ALA A 397 -26.49 -11.02 -22.77
N VAL A 398 -25.86 -10.57 -23.86
CA VAL A 398 -24.52 -9.99 -23.80
C VAL A 398 -24.47 -8.77 -22.86
N GLU A 399 -25.47 -7.89 -22.91
CA GLU A 399 -25.54 -6.73 -22.00
C GLU A 399 -25.63 -7.14 -20.52
N SER A 400 -26.37 -8.20 -20.21
CA SER A 400 -26.41 -8.79 -18.86
C SER A 400 -25.04 -9.33 -18.44
N LEU A 401 -24.31 -9.95 -19.38
CA LEU A 401 -22.94 -10.41 -19.15
C LEU A 401 -21.96 -9.26 -18.94
N LEU A 402 -22.09 -8.15 -19.68
CA LEU A 402 -21.25 -6.97 -19.51
C LEU A 402 -21.47 -6.36 -18.12
N LEU A 403 -22.74 -6.22 -17.69
CA LEU A 403 -23.10 -5.71 -16.37
C LEU A 403 -22.56 -6.63 -15.25
N LEU A 404 -22.71 -7.95 -15.39
CA LEU A 404 -22.17 -8.91 -14.43
C LEU A 404 -20.63 -8.91 -14.42
N HIS A 405 -19.96 -8.64 -15.54
CA HIS A 405 -18.51 -8.60 -15.60
C HIS A 405 -17.90 -7.38 -14.90
N LEU A 406 -18.65 -6.29 -14.71
CA LEU A 406 -18.13 -5.10 -14.02
C LEU A 406 -17.58 -5.45 -12.63
N GLY A 407 -16.35 -5.02 -12.36
CA GLY A 407 -15.66 -5.30 -11.10
C GLY A 407 -15.19 -6.73 -10.93
N ARG A 408 -15.31 -7.60 -11.95
CA ARG A 408 -14.90 -9.01 -11.86
C ARG A 408 -13.77 -9.33 -12.83
N ALA A 409 -12.86 -10.20 -12.38
CA ALA A 409 -11.78 -10.75 -13.20
C ALA A 409 -12.09 -12.16 -13.74
N THR A 410 -13.34 -12.60 -13.57
CA THR A 410 -13.80 -13.96 -13.91
C THR A 410 -13.82 -14.17 -15.42
N LYS A 411 -13.58 -15.41 -15.86
CA LYS A 411 -13.71 -15.79 -17.29
C LYS A 411 -15.16 -15.64 -17.75
N TRP A 412 -15.36 -15.13 -18.96
CA TRP A 412 -16.66 -14.99 -19.63
C TRP A 412 -17.51 -16.27 -19.59
N SER A 413 -16.90 -17.45 -19.77
CA SER A 413 -17.62 -18.72 -19.74
C SER A 413 -18.27 -19.01 -18.39
N HIS A 414 -17.62 -18.66 -17.27
CA HIS A 414 -18.22 -18.84 -15.94
C HIS A 414 -19.34 -17.82 -15.69
N LEU A 415 -19.17 -16.57 -16.13
CA LEU A 415 -20.22 -15.56 -16.03
C LEU A 415 -21.47 -15.94 -16.85
N ALA A 416 -21.28 -16.55 -18.03
CA ALA A 416 -22.36 -17.13 -18.82
C ALA A 416 -23.12 -18.20 -18.03
N LEU A 417 -22.41 -19.14 -17.41
CA LEU A 417 -23.04 -20.19 -16.59
C LEU A 417 -23.80 -19.62 -15.39
N GLU A 418 -23.27 -18.59 -14.71
CA GLU A 418 -23.96 -17.92 -13.59
C GLU A 418 -25.30 -17.28 -14.01
N LEU A 419 -25.41 -16.80 -15.25
CA LEU A 419 -26.65 -16.29 -15.83
C LEU A 419 -27.51 -17.39 -16.49
N GLY A 420 -27.11 -18.66 -16.44
CA GLY A 420 -27.81 -19.76 -17.13
C GLY A 420 -27.74 -19.64 -18.66
N LEU A 421 -26.69 -19.01 -19.19
CA LEU A 421 -26.45 -18.84 -20.62
C LEU A 421 -25.48 -19.91 -21.17
N PRO A 422 -25.57 -20.27 -22.46
CA PRO A 422 -24.59 -21.14 -23.09
C PRO A 422 -23.18 -20.54 -23.05
N ALA A 423 -22.17 -21.34 -22.72
CA ALA A 423 -20.78 -20.88 -22.65
C ALA A 423 -20.24 -20.32 -23.99
N THR A 424 -20.83 -20.74 -25.12
CA THR A 424 -20.52 -20.25 -26.48
C THR A 424 -20.85 -18.77 -26.67
N LEU A 425 -21.73 -18.19 -25.84
CA LEU A 425 -22.12 -16.79 -25.92
C LEU A 425 -20.95 -15.82 -25.65
N GLN A 426 -19.85 -16.32 -25.07
CA GLN A 426 -18.58 -15.58 -24.96
C GLN A 426 -18.07 -15.06 -26.32
N HIS A 427 -18.31 -15.78 -27.41
CA HIS A 427 -17.89 -15.37 -28.75
C HIS A 427 -18.73 -14.19 -29.26
N GLN A 428 -20.04 -14.22 -28.97
CA GLN A 428 -20.95 -13.11 -29.27
C GLN A 428 -20.59 -11.88 -28.43
N ALA A 429 -20.30 -12.05 -27.14
CA ALA A 429 -19.85 -10.95 -26.27
C ALA A 429 -18.59 -10.26 -26.81
N ARG A 430 -17.57 -11.03 -27.24
CA ARG A 430 -16.36 -10.47 -27.86
C ARG A 430 -16.63 -9.74 -29.17
N ALA A 431 -17.53 -10.26 -30.01
CA ALA A 431 -17.92 -9.59 -31.25
C ALA A 431 -18.68 -8.28 -30.97
N HIS A 432 -19.58 -8.31 -29.99
CA HIS A 432 -20.37 -7.16 -29.56
C HIS A 432 -19.48 -6.04 -28.98
N ILE A 433 -18.55 -6.38 -28.07
CA ILE A 433 -17.55 -5.44 -27.54
C ILE A 433 -16.75 -4.80 -28.68
N ARG A 434 -16.31 -5.57 -29.68
CA ARG A 434 -15.57 -5.01 -30.83
C ARG A 434 -16.39 -4.01 -31.63
N ARG A 435 -17.70 -4.26 -31.80
CA ARG A 435 -18.61 -3.31 -32.47
C ARG A 435 -18.74 -2.03 -31.64
N LEU A 436 -19.04 -2.16 -30.35
CA LEU A 436 -19.15 -1.01 -29.44
C LEU A 436 -17.86 -0.20 -29.35
N ALA A 437 -16.69 -0.87 -29.32
CA ALA A 437 -15.38 -0.24 -29.29
C ALA A 437 -15.12 0.67 -30.50
N ALA A 438 -15.78 0.40 -31.64
CA ALA A 438 -15.67 1.24 -32.83
C ALA A 438 -16.60 2.47 -32.81
N THR A 439 -17.64 2.48 -31.96
CA THR A 439 -18.72 3.49 -32.04
C THR A 439 -18.98 4.24 -30.73
N CYS A 440 -19.23 3.53 -29.63
CA CYS A 440 -19.84 4.12 -28.42
C CYS A 440 -19.44 3.41 -27.10
N TRP A 441 -18.28 2.77 -27.05
CA TRP A 441 -17.86 1.97 -25.89
C TRP A 441 -17.77 2.75 -24.57
N HIS A 442 -17.33 4.01 -24.59
CA HIS A 442 -17.26 4.84 -23.38
C HIS A 442 -18.66 5.15 -22.84
N ASP A 443 -19.61 5.48 -23.72
CA ASP A 443 -21.01 5.70 -23.34
C ASP A 443 -21.64 4.42 -22.79
N GLN A 444 -21.33 3.27 -23.40
CA GLN A 444 -21.77 1.97 -22.88
C GLN A 444 -21.23 1.71 -21.48
N LEU A 445 -19.94 1.96 -21.23
CA LEU A 445 -19.36 1.77 -19.91
C LEU A 445 -19.99 2.70 -18.86
N ALA A 446 -20.25 3.95 -19.22
CA ALA A 446 -20.94 4.90 -18.34
C ALA A 446 -22.36 4.42 -18.00
N LEU A 447 -23.10 3.91 -18.99
CA LEU A 447 -24.43 3.35 -18.79
C LEU A 447 -24.38 2.13 -17.86
N LEU A 448 -23.47 1.18 -18.11
CA LEU A 448 -23.31 0.00 -17.28
C LEU A 448 -22.92 0.35 -15.83
N GLU A 449 -22.04 1.33 -15.64
CA GLU A 449 -21.62 1.80 -14.32
C GLU A 449 -22.75 2.51 -13.56
N HIS A 450 -23.58 3.29 -14.26
CA HIS A 450 -24.79 3.88 -13.69
C HIS A 450 -25.76 2.79 -13.23
N GLN A 451 -25.98 1.76 -14.07
CA GLN A 451 -26.81 0.61 -13.72
C GLN A 451 -26.27 -0.18 -12.53
N PHE A 452 -24.97 -0.42 -12.52
CA PHE A 452 -24.28 -1.09 -11.43
C PHE A 452 -24.49 -0.34 -10.10
N THR A 453 -24.30 0.98 -10.10
CA THR A 453 -24.47 1.83 -8.91
C THR A 453 -25.92 1.82 -8.42
N ARG A 454 -26.89 1.86 -9.34
CA ARG A 454 -28.31 1.80 -9.00
C ARG A 454 -28.71 0.47 -8.37
N LEU A 455 -28.19 -0.66 -8.85
CA LEU A 455 -28.45 -1.97 -8.26
C LEU A 455 -27.90 -2.06 -6.83
N LEU A 456 -26.76 -1.43 -6.55
CA LEU A 456 -26.22 -1.40 -5.19
C LEU A 456 -27.04 -0.50 -4.24
N SER A 457 -27.58 0.62 -4.73
CA SER A 457 -28.39 1.52 -3.90
C SER A 457 -29.83 1.02 -3.69
N THR A 458 -30.41 0.36 -4.70
CA THR A 458 -31.77 -0.19 -4.68
C THR A 458 -31.74 -1.63 -5.18
N PRO A 459 -31.41 -2.60 -4.31
CA PRO A 459 -31.37 -4.01 -4.68
C PRO A 459 -32.71 -4.52 -5.23
N PRO A 460 -32.71 -5.37 -6.26
CA PRO A 460 -33.92 -5.99 -6.75
C PRO A 460 -34.54 -6.91 -5.68
N PRO A 461 -35.88 -6.95 -5.58
CA PRO A 461 -36.60 -7.90 -4.72
C PRO A 461 -36.73 -9.29 -5.36
N ILE A 462 -35.97 -9.60 -6.43
CA ILE A 462 -36.04 -10.88 -7.17
C ILE A 462 -34.70 -11.59 -7.11
N ASN A 463 -34.72 -12.89 -6.80
CA ASN A 463 -33.57 -13.77 -6.97
C ASN A 463 -33.65 -14.55 -8.30
N TYR A 464 -33.09 -13.97 -9.37
CA TYR A 464 -33.08 -14.62 -10.69
C TYR A 464 -32.25 -15.91 -10.72
N ARG A 465 -31.25 -16.07 -9.84
CA ARG A 465 -30.41 -17.27 -9.82
C ARG A 465 -31.23 -18.49 -9.38
N ILE A 466 -31.95 -18.38 -8.27
CA ILE A 466 -32.82 -19.47 -7.77
C ILE A 466 -33.91 -19.78 -8.80
N ARG A 467 -34.55 -18.74 -9.36
CA ARG A 467 -35.57 -18.92 -10.39
C ARG A 467 -35.06 -19.68 -11.61
N ARG A 468 -33.83 -19.44 -12.07
CA ARG A 468 -33.21 -20.22 -13.16
C ARG A 468 -32.95 -21.67 -12.78
N VAL A 469 -32.60 -21.95 -11.53
CA VAL A 469 -32.38 -23.32 -11.03
C VAL A 469 -33.70 -24.10 -11.01
N ILE A 470 -34.75 -23.52 -10.44
CA ILE A 470 -36.10 -24.13 -10.42
C ILE A 470 -36.61 -24.29 -11.85
N ALA A 471 -36.48 -23.25 -12.67
CA ALA A 471 -36.94 -23.28 -14.06
C ALA A 471 -36.14 -24.20 -14.99
N ALA A 472 -35.05 -24.81 -14.51
CA ALA A 472 -34.36 -25.87 -15.24
C ALA A 472 -35.14 -27.19 -15.21
N ASP A 473 -36.00 -27.41 -14.21
CA ASP A 473 -36.91 -28.55 -14.15
C ASP A 473 -38.24 -28.20 -14.82
N THR A 474 -38.42 -28.70 -16.05
CA THR A 474 -39.65 -28.44 -16.82
C THR A 474 -40.88 -29.14 -16.25
N ASP A 475 -40.71 -30.22 -15.50
CA ASP A 475 -41.81 -30.99 -14.93
C ASP A 475 -42.39 -30.23 -13.73
N GLU A 476 -41.53 -29.63 -12.90
CA GLU A 476 -41.94 -28.73 -11.81
C GLU A 476 -42.72 -27.51 -12.34
N LEU A 477 -42.21 -26.86 -13.40
CA LEU A 477 -42.91 -25.74 -14.03
C LEU A 477 -44.28 -26.16 -14.61
N THR A 478 -44.34 -27.34 -15.23
CA THR A 478 -45.58 -27.90 -15.78
C THR A 478 -46.57 -28.19 -14.67
N GLN A 479 -46.12 -28.77 -13.55
CA GLN A 479 -46.96 -29.05 -12.40
C GLN A 479 -47.50 -27.77 -11.77
N ALA A 480 -46.65 -26.75 -11.59
CA ALA A 480 -47.05 -25.45 -11.06
C ALA A 480 -48.15 -24.81 -11.91
N LEU A 481 -47.96 -24.77 -13.24
CA LEU A 481 -48.98 -24.25 -14.15
C LEU A 481 -50.25 -25.10 -14.13
N ARG A 482 -50.15 -26.43 -14.22
CA ARG A 482 -51.30 -27.35 -14.19
C ARG A 482 -52.17 -27.14 -12.96
N LYS A 483 -51.56 -26.95 -11.78
CA LYS A 483 -52.29 -26.66 -10.53
C LYS A 483 -53.07 -25.34 -10.57
N THR A 484 -52.64 -24.39 -11.39
CA THR A 484 -53.30 -23.08 -11.52
C THR A 484 -54.37 -23.02 -12.61
N ILE A 485 -54.13 -23.66 -13.77
CA ILE A 485 -55.05 -23.62 -14.92
C ILE A 485 -56.02 -24.81 -14.95
N GLY A 486 -55.78 -25.86 -14.16
CA GLY A 486 -56.64 -27.05 -14.06
C GLY A 486 -56.53 -28.03 -15.24
N SER A 487 -55.61 -27.80 -16.17
CA SER A 487 -55.36 -28.62 -17.36
C SER A 487 -53.86 -28.66 -17.70
N ASP A 488 -53.47 -29.49 -18.66
CA ASP A 488 -52.08 -29.53 -19.13
C ASP A 488 -51.73 -28.24 -19.88
N PRO A 489 -50.67 -27.52 -19.47
CA PRO A 489 -50.27 -26.29 -20.15
C PRO A 489 -49.76 -26.60 -21.55
N SER A 490 -50.08 -25.74 -22.51
CA SER A 490 -49.49 -25.84 -23.84
C SER A 490 -47.97 -25.60 -23.78
N PRO A 491 -47.17 -26.17 -24.69
CA PRO A 491 -45.73 -25.93 -24.73
C PRO A 491 -45.36 -24.44 -24.83
N ASP A 492 -46.15 -23.64 -25.54
CA ASP A 492 -45.91 -22.20 -25.67
C ASP A 492 -46.26 -21.43 -24.40
N LEU A 493 -47.30 -21.85 -23.67
CA LEU A 493 -47.62 -21.27 -22.37
C LEU A 493 -46.50 -21.56 -21.35
N LEU A 494 -45.98 -22.79 -21.34
CA LEU A 494 -44.85 -23.19 -20.50
C LEU A 494 -43.58 -22.37 -20.82
N ARG A 495 -43.28 -22.19 -22.11
CA ARG A 495 -42.16 -21.34 -22.57
C ARG A 495 -42.31 -19.90 -22.11
N HIS A 496 -43.50 -19.33 -22.22
CA HIS A 496 -43.71 -17.94 -21.82
C HIS A 496 -43.64 -17.76 -20.30
N PHE A 497 -44.17 -18.72 -19.52
CA PHE A 497 -43.98 -18.72 -18.07
C PHE A 497 -42.49 -18.77 -17.68
N TRP A 498 -41.70 -19.59 -18.38
CA TRP A 498 -40.25 -19.64 -18.19
C TRP A 498 -39.55 -18.31 -18.48
N GLU A 499 -39.91 -17.60 -19.57
CA GLU A 499 -39.34 -16.28 -19.91
C GLU A 499 -39.61 -15.25 -18.82
N VAL A 500 -40.86 -15.20 -18.35
CA VAL A 500 -41.31 -14.29 -17.30
C VAL A 500 -40.61 -14.57 -15.97
N LEU A 501 -40.47 -15.84 -15.61
CA LEU A 501 -39.88 -16.28 -14.35
C LEU A 501 -38.37 -15.98 -14.30
N THR A 502 -37.64 -16.25 -15.39
CA THR A 502 -36.17 -16.16 -15.43
C THR A 502 -35.64 -14.81 -15.93
N GLY A 503 -36.52 -13.94 -16.46
CA GLY A 503 -36.11 -12.74 -17.19
C GLY A 503 -35.30 -13.06 -18.45
N GLY A 504 -35.52 -14.25 -19.03
CA GLY A 504 -34.80 -14.79 -20.18
C GLY A 504 -35.58 -14.68 -21.48
N ASP A 505 -35.01 -15.25 -22.53
CA ASP A 505 -35.67 -15.42 -23.82
C ASP A 505 -35.57 -16.88 -24.23
N ILE A 506 -36.64 -17.43 -24.82
CA ILE A 506 -36.71 -18.84 -25.16
C ILE A 506 -35.66 -19.30 -26.17
N ALA A 507 -35.07 -18.38 -26.94
CA ALA A 507 -33.92 -18.69 -27.79
C ALA A 507 -32.67 -19.13 -27.00
N LEU A 508 -32.62 -18.81 -25.71
CA LEU A 508 -31.52 -19.08 -24.78
C LEU A 508 -31.92 -20.04 -23.64
N ALA A 509 -33.14 -20.58 -23.69
CA ALA A 509 -33.65 -21.52 -22.70
C ALA A 509 -32.96 -22.89 -22.80
N PRO A 510 -33.01 -23.73 -21.75
CA PRO A 510 -32.57 -25.13 -21.82
C PRO A 510 -33.51 -25.98 -22.69
N LEU A 511 -33.01 -27.11 -23.18
CA LEU A 511 -33.86 -28.12 -23.83
C LEU A 511 -34.81 -28.75 -22.79
N PRO A 512 -36.06 -29.08 -23.16
CA PRO A 512 -36.67 -29.00 -24.49
C PRO A 512 -37.37 -27.67 -24.81
N LEU A 513 -37.24 -26.64 -23.97
CA LEU A 513 -37.96 -25.37 -24.13
C LEU A 513 -37.44 -24.53 -25.31
N THR A 514 -36.15 -24.64 -25.61
CA THR A 514 -35.45 -23.81 -26.61
C THR A 514 -36.11 -23.83 -27.99
N ILE A 515 -36.28 -22.64 -28.58
CA ILE A 515 -36.63 -22.49 -30.01
C ILE A 515 -35.55 -21.65 -30.68
N SER A 516 -34.99 -22.13 -31.79
CA SER A 516 -34.01 -21.35 -32.55
C SER A 516 -34.57 -20.00 -33.01
N ILE A 517 -33.83 -18.91 -32.80
CA ILE A 517 -34.22 -17.55 -33.15
C ILE A 517 -34.54 -17.38 -34.64
N ASP A 518 -33.85 -18.11 -35.51
CA ASP A 518 -34.02 -18.05 -36.96
C ASP A 518 -35.23 -18.89 -37.45
N SER A 519 -35.93 -19.57 -36.54
CA SER A 519 -37.06 -20.43 -36.88
C SER A 519 -38.36 -19.63 -37.03
N PRO A 520 -39.21 -19.95 -38.03
CA PRO A 520 -40.58 -19.42 -38.12
C PRO A 520 -41.40 -19.65 -36.84
N SER A 521 -41.11 -20.74 -36.11
CA SER A 521 -41.75 -21.06 -34.83
C SER A 521 -41.44 -20.02 -33.76
N TYR A 522 -40.22 -19.48 -33.74
CA TYR A 522 -39.83 -18.43 -32.81
C TYR A 522 -40.57 -17.14 -33.11
N THR A 523 -40.66 -16.73 -34.38
CA THR A 523 -41.42 -15.54 -34.79
C THR A 523 -42.90 -15.66 -34.43
N LYS A 524 -43.50 -16.83 -34.66
CA LYS A 524 -44.89 -17.09 -34.26
C LYS A 524 -45.08 -16.96 -32.75
N PHE A 525 -44.19 -17.58 -31.97
CA PHE A 525 -44.21 -17.49 -30.51
C PHE A 525 -44.02 -16.06 -30.01
N ALA A 526 -43.03 -15.34 -30.54
CA ALA A 526 -42.72 -13.96 -30.18
C ALA A 526 -43.92 -13.02 -30.38
N ASN A 527 -44.68 -13.20 -31.47
CA ASN A 527 -45.91 -12.44 -31.75
C ASN A 527 -47.05 -12.76 -30.77
N GLN A 528 -47.05 -13.95 -30.15
CA GLN A 528 -48.06 -14.39 -29.20
C GLN A 528 -47.72 -14.09 -27.74
N ARG A 529 -46.46 -13.72 -27.42
CA ARG A 529 -45.98 -13.43 -26.05
C ARG A 529 -46.87 -12.45 -25.29
N HIS A 530 -47.25 -11.33 -25.92
CA HIS A 530 -48.07 -10.31 -25.26
C HIS A 530 -49.46 -10.84 -24.89
N ASN A 531 -50.05 -11.66 -25.75
CA ASN A 531 -51.36 -12.27 -25.52
C ASN A 531 -51.31 -13.24 -24.35
N PHE A 532 -50.29 -14.13 -24.32
CA PHE A 532 -50.09 -15.04 -23.20
C PHE A 532 -49.87 -14.29 -21.88
N HIS A 533 -49.02 -13.25 -21.87
CA HIS A 533 -48.79 -12.45 -20.66
C HIS A 533 -50.08 -11.83 -20.15
N HIS A 534 -50.90 -11.26 -21.04
CA HIS A 534 -52.14 -10.59 -20.66
C HIS A 534 -53.20 -11.59 -20.15
N GLU A 535 -53.38 -12.71 -20.85
CA GLU A 535 -54.40 -13.71 -20.55
C GLU A 535 -54.08 -14.52 -19.28
N TYR A 536 -52.80 -14.90 -19.08
CA TYR A 536 -52.40 -15.82 -18.01
C TYR A 536 -51.67 -15.15 -16.84
N ARG A 537 -51.68 -13.81 -16.75
CA ARG A 537 -50.95 -13.07 -15.71
C ARG A 537 -51.22 -13.58 -14.29
N GLN A 538 -52.50 -13.76 -13.94
CA GLN A 538 -52.90 -14.23 -12.61
C GLN A 538 -52.46 -15.68 -12.37
N ALA A 539 -52.57 -16.54 -13.39
CA ALA A 539 -52.12 -17.92 -13.32
C ALA A 539 -50.60 -18.00 -13.08
N PHE A 540 -49.80 -17.16 -13.75
CA PHE A 540 -48.36 -17.09 -13.53
C PHE A 540 -48.00 -16.61 -12.13
N THR A 541 -48.73 -15.63 -11.58
CA THR A 541 -48.52 -15.21 -10.19
C THR A 541 -48.85 -16.34 -9.21
N HIS A 542 -49.96 -17.06 -9.40
CA HIS A 542 -50.28 -18.21 -8.55
C HIS A 542 -49.26 -19.36 -8.70
N ALA A 543 -48.75 -19.60 -9.91
CA ALA A 543 -47.74 -20.62 -10.15
C ALA A 543 -46.42 -20.24 -9.47
N LEU A 544 -46.03 -18.95 -9.48
CA LEU A 544 -44.91 -18.45 -8.70
C LEU A 544 -45.13 -18.66 -7.20
N ASN A 545 -46.30 -18.31 -6.65
CA ASN A 545 -46.60 -18.52 -5.23
C ASN A 545 -46.52 -19.99 -4.84
N TYR A 546 -46.95 -20.90 -5.72
CA TYR A 546 -46.78 -22.33 -5.53
C TYR A 546 -45.29 -22.71 -5.44
N LEU A 547 -44.47 -22.28 -6.39
CA LEU A 547 -43.03 -22.53 -6.38
C LEU A 547 -42.33 -21.90 -5.17
N GLN A 548 -42.77 -20.71 -4.73
CA GLN A 548 -42.22 -20.05 -3.54
C GLN A 548 -42.43 -20.89 -2.28
N ASN A 549 -43.62 -21.46 -2.12
CA ASN A 549 -43.94 -22.33 -0.99
C ASN A 549 -43.15 -23.64 -1.01
N GLU A 550 -43.01 -24.27 -2.19
CA GLU A 550 -42.32 -25.57 -2.32
C GLU A 550 -40.80 -25.46 -2.12
N HIS A 551 -40.17 -24.38 -2.63
CA HIS A 551 -38.70 -24.23 -2.61
C HIS A 551 -38.20 -23.25 -1.52
N GLY A 552 -39.09 -22.71 -0.69
CA GLY A 552 -38.74 -21.76 0.37
C GLY A 552 -38.19 -20.43 -0.15
N MET A 553 -38.66 -19.95 -1.31
CA MET A 553 -38.31 -18.62 -1.81
C MET A 553 -39.08 -17.54 -1.01
N PRO A 554 -38.60 -16.28 -0.97
CA PRO A 554 -39.34 -15.20 -0.31
C PRO A 554 -40.73 -15.00 -0.94
N ASN A 555 -41.76 -14.92 -0.10
CA ASN A 555 -43.16 -14.81 -0.55
C ASN A 555 -43.52 -13.46 -1.20
N ASP A 556 -42.71 -12.43 -0.99
CA ASP A 556 -42.97 -11.07 -1.46
C ASP A 556 -42.29 -10.75 -2.80
N GLU A 557 -41.63 -11.72 -3.45
CA GLU A 557 -40.98 -11.45 -4.74
C GLU A 557 -42.01 -11.23 -5.85
N PRO A 558 -41.92 -10.14 -6.64
CA PRO A 558 -42.82 -9.91 -7.76
C PRO A 558 -42.53 -10.88 -8.92
N LEU A 559 -43.53 -11.15 -9.74
CA LEU A 559 -43.38 -12.02 -10.93
C LEU A 559 -42.34 -11.47 -11.91
N ILE A 560 -42.40 -10.16 -12.20
CA ILE A 560 -41.43 -9.44 -13.02
C ILE A 560 -40.99 -8.22 -12.22
N TRP A 561 -39.70 -7.89 -12.32
CA TRP A 561 -39.17 -6.64 -11.81
C TRP A 561 -38.32 -6.00 -12.89
N SER A 562 -38.43 -4.68 -12.99
CA SER A 562 -37.46 -3.83 -13.65
C SER A 562 -37.13 -2.69 -12.72
N PRO A 563 -35.88 -2.23 -12.72
CA PRO A 563 -35.51 -1.06 -11.95
C PRO A 563 -36.32 0.17 -12.41
N PRO A 564 -36.75 1.05 -11.49
CA PRO A 564 -37.53 2.24 -11.84
C PRO A 564 -36.78 3.16 -12.81
N PRO A 565 -37.50 3.95 -13.63
CA PRO A 565 -36.91 4.84 -14.63
C PRO A 565 -35.92 5.83 -14.02
#